data_AF-A0A3M9LGY8-F1
#
_entry.id   AF-A0A3M9LGY8-F1
#
_cell.length_a   1.000
_cell.length_b   1.000
_cell.length_c   1.000
_cell.angle_alpha   90.00
_cell.angle_beta   90.00
_cell.angle_gamma   90.00
#
_symmetry.space_group_name_H-M   'P 1'
#
loop_
_entity.id
_entity.type
_entity.pdbx_description
1 polymer ?
#
loop_
_entity_poly.entity_id
_entity_poly.type
_entity_poly.pdbx_seq_one_letter_code
_entity_poly.pdbx_strand_id
1 'polypeptide(L)' 'MDPAGLKAIGAGLAVGLSGLASGIAEKDIGAAAIGAMAENEGLFGKGLILTVIPETIVIFGLVVALLIS' A
#
# COMPACT_ATOMS: atom_id res chain seq x y z
N MET A 1 -29.85 0.09 11.45
CA MET A 1 -28.66 0.68 10.81
C MET A 1 -29.00 0.88 9.35
N ASP A 2 -28.76 2.06 8.80
CA ASP A 2 -28.98 2.34 7.38
C ASP A 2 -27.97 1.51 6.53
N PRO A 3 -28.41 0.70 5.55
CA PRO A 3 -27.52 -0.08 4.70
C PRO A 3 -26.44 0.76 4.01
N ALA A 4 -26.72 2.02 3.68
CA ALA A 4 -25.72 2.92 3.10
C ALA A 4 -24.59 3.27 4.09
N GLY A 5 -24.91 3.46 5.37
CA GLY A 5 -23.92 3.71 6.41
C GLY A 5 -22.97 2.52 6.64
N LEU A 6 -23.50 1.29 6.61
CA LEU A 6 -22.68 0.07 6.70
C LEU A 6 -21.74 -0.09 5.50
N LYS A 7 -22.20 0.22 4.28
CA LYS A 7 -21.36 0.21 3.08
C LYS A 7 -20.22 1.22 3.16
N ALA A 8 -20.50 2.44 3.60
CA ALA A 8 -19.50 3.49 3.75
C ALA A 8 -18.41 3.09 4.77
N ILE A 9 -18.80 2.48 5.90
CA ILE A 9 -17.85 1.95 6.89
C ILE A 9 -17.01 0.82 6.27
N GLY A 10 -17.64 -0.10 5.54
CA GLY A 10 -16.94 -1.20 4.85
C GLY A 10 -15.91 -0.70 3.83
N ALA A 11 -16.29 0.27 2.99
CA ALA A 11 -15.40 0.90 2.02
C ALA A 11 -14.23 1.63 2.70
N GLY A 12 -14.50 2.39 3.77
CA GLY A 12 -13.46 3.07 4.55
C GLY A 12 -12.47 2.10 5.19
N LEU A 13 -12.96 0.98 5.75
CA LEU A 13 -12.10 -0.07 6.32
C LEU A 13 -11.26 -0.77 5.25
N ALA A 14 -11.83 -1.05 4.07
CA ALA A 14 -11.11 -1.69 2.97
C ALA A 14 -9.89 -0.87 2.55
N VAL A 15 -10.06 0.44 2.28
CA VAL A 15 -8.94 1.33 1.92
C VAL A 15 -8.01 1.58 3.10
N GLY A 16 -8.57 1.85 4.28
CA GLY A 16 -7.79 2.23 5.46
C GLY A 16 -6.83 1.12 5.91
N LEU A 17 -7.32 -0.11 6.03
CA LEU A 17 -6.50 -1.24 6.46
C LEU A 17 -5.49 -1.67 5.38
N SER A 18 -5.88 -1.65 4.10
CA SER A 18 -4.94 -1.94 3.01
C SER A 18 -3.84 -0.89 2.89
N GLY A 19 -4.18 0.39 3.08
CA GLY A 19 -3.22 1.49 3.05
C GLY A 19 -2.22 1.40 4.20
N LEU A 20 -2.70 1.09 5.42
CA LEU A 20 -1.82 0.83 6.56
C LEU A 20 -0.89 -0.37 6.31
N ALA A 21 -1.40 -1.46 5.74
CA ALA A 21 -0.58 -2.62 5.40
C ALA A 21 0.47 -2.30 4.33
N SER A 22 0.11 -1.54 3.27
CA SER A 22 1.06 -1.08 2.25
C SER A 22 2.18 -0.25 2.88
N GLY A 23 1.82 0.78 3.65
CA GLY A 23 2.81 1.67 4.27
C GLY A 23 3.76 0.95 5.25
N ILE A 24 3.29 -0.06 5.99
CA ILE A 24 4.16 -0.87 6.87
C ILE A 24 5.20 -1.63 6.04
N ALA A 25 4.78 -2.25 4.93
CA ALA A 25 5.69 -2.98 4.04
C ALA A 25 6.66 -2.04 3.32
N GLU A 26 6.18 -0.89 2.84
CA GLU A 26 7.02 0.13 2.18
C GLU A 26 8.07 0.73 3.12
N LYS A 27 7.75 0.92 4.41
CA LYS A 27 8.71 1.41 5.41
C LYS A 27 9.94 0.51 5.49
N ASP A 28 9.75 -0.80 5.54
CA ASP A 28 10.87 -1.75 5.64
C ASP A 28 11.63 -1.87 4.31
N ILE A 29 10.93 -1.94 3.17
CA ILE A 29 11.55 -2.06 1.84
C ILE A 29 12.29 -0.77 1.47
N GLY A 30 11.70 0.40 1.73
CA GLY A 30 12.30 1.70 1.49
C GLY A 30 13.60 1.87 2.28
N ALA A 31 13.61 1.54 3.57
CA ALA A 31 14.81 1.59 4.40
C ALA A 31 15.94 0.69 3.82
N ALA A 32 15.60 -0.53 3.40
CA ALA A 32 16.55 -1.44 2.77
C ALA A 32 17.06 -0.92 1.41
N ALA A 33 16.18 -0.34 0.60
CA ALA A 33 16.52 0.23 -0.71
C ALA A 33 17.48 1.42 -0.57
N ILE A 34 17.23 2.35 0.36
CA ILE A 34 18.15 3.46 0.64
C ILE A 34 19.50 2.93 1.12
N GLY A 35 19.52 1.97 2.05
CA GLY A 35 20.76 1.37 2.54
C GLY A 35 21.59 0.72 1.44
N ALA A 36 20.94 -0.01 0.51
CA ALA A 36 21.62 -0.60 -0.64
C ALA A 36 22.16 0.46 -1.62
N MET A 37 21.43 1.56 -1.82
CA MET A 37 21.88 2.65 -2.69
C MET A 37 23.06 3.44 -2.11
N ALA A 38 23.16 3.54 -0.79
CA ALA A 38 24.31 4.16 -0.13
C ALA A 38 25.63 3.43 -0.45
N GLU A 39 25.57 2.10 -0.67
CA GLU A 39 26.71 1.30 -1.12
C GLU A 39 26.88 1.31 -2.65
N ASN A 40 25.78 1.34 -3.41
CA ASN A 40 25.82 1.35 -4.86
C ASN A 40 24.59 2.05 -5.47
N GLU A 41 24.79 3.27 -5.96
CA GLU A 41 23.74 4.08 -6.60
C GLU A 41 23.08 3.39 -7.81
N GLY A 42 23.80 2.49 -8.50
CA GLY A 42 23.27 1.70 -9.61
C GLY A 42 22.11 0.76 -9.22
N LEU A 43 21.86 0.57 -7.92
CA LEU A 43 20.75 -0.21 -7.40
C LEU A 43 19.42 0.56 -7.30
N PHE A 44 19.40 1.87 -7.59
CA PHE A 44 18.18 2.70 -7.51
C PHE A 44 16.98 2.09 -8.22
N GLY A 45 17.13 1.69 -9.48
CA GLY A 45 16.01 1.15 -10.26
C GLY A 45 15.43 -0.14 -9.66
N LYS A 46 16.29 -1.01 -9.13
CA LYS A 46 15.86 -2.23 -8.46
C LYS A 46 15.18 -1.93 -7.12
N GLY A 47 15.75 -1.00 -6.34
CA GLY A 47 15.15 -0.52 -5.10
C GLY A 47 13.75 0.04 -5.32
N LEU A 48 13.57 0.91 -6.33
CA LEU A 48 12.29 1.51 -6.68
C LEU A 48 11.24 0.47 -7.06
N ILE A 49 11.60 -0.52 -7.90
CA ILE A 49 10.68 -1.60 -8.30
C ILE A 49 10.22 -2.40 -7.07
N LEU A 50 11.14 -2.72 -6.16
CA LEU A 50 10.81 -3.48 -4.95
C LEU A 50 9.89 -2.68 -4.02
N THR A 51 10.10 -1.36 -3.87
CA THR A 51 9.24 -0.49 -3.05
C THR A 51 7.82 -0.35 -3.62
N VAL A 52 7.61 -0.53 -4.93
CA VAL A 52 6.27 -0.42 -5.55
C VAL A 52 5.43 -1.71 -5.40
N ILE A 53 6.05 -2.86 -5.09
CA ILE A 53 5.30 -4.13 -4.96
C ILE A 53 4.20 -4.07 -3.88
N PRO A 54 4.45 -3.53 -2.67
CA PRO A 54 3.41 -3.35 -1.66
C PRO A 54 2.23 -2.49 -2.09
N GLU A 55 2.43 -1.55 -3.02
CA GLU A 55 1.36 -0.64 -3.47
C GLU A 55 0.17 -1.38 -4.09
N THR A 56 0.40 -2.61 -4.58
CA THR A 56 -0.67 -3.52 -5.03
C THR A 56 -1.69 -3.83 -3.92
N ILE A 57 -1.28 -3.84 -2.65
CA ILE A 57 -2.15 -4.10 -1.49
C ILE A 57 -3.21 -3.01 -1.38
N VAL A 58 -2.79 -1.73 -1.40
CA VAL A 58 -3.72 -0.60 -1.29
C VAL A 58 -4.57 -0.44 -2.55
N ILE A 59 -4.03 -0.75 -3.73
CA ILE A 59 -4.81 -0.77 -4.98
C ILE A 59 -5.97 -1.78 -4.88
N PHE A 60 -5.74 -2.98 -4.36
CA PHE A 60 -6.82 -3.95 -4.17
C PHE A 60 -7.84 -3.48 -3.12
N GLY A 61 -7.42 -2.88 -2.02
CA GLY A 61 -8.34 -2.30 -1.04
C GLY A 61 -9.19 -1.17 -1.62
N LEU A 62 -8.61 -0.33 -2.49
CA LEU A 62 -9.33 0.70 -3.24
C LEU A 62 -10.36 0.08 -4.20
N VAL A 63 -9.99 -0.95 -4.96
CA VAL A 63 -10.92 -1.64 -5.86
C VAL A 63 -12.10 -2.22 -5.07
N VAL A 64 -11.85 -2.88 -3.94
CA VAL A 64 -12.91 -3.44 -3.08
C VAL A 64 -13.80 -2.32 -2.53
N ALA A 65 -13.23 -1.20 -2.09
CA ALA A 65 -13.99 -0.08 -1.59
C ALA A 65 -14.95 0.49 -2.65
N LEU A 66 -14.48 0.64 -3.90
CA LEU A 66 -15.28 1.11 -5.03
C LEU A 66 -16.41 0.15 -5.41
N LEU A 67 -16.25 -1.16 -5.16
CA LEU A 67 -17.28 -2.16 -5.41
C LEU A 67 -18.36 -2.19 -4.31
N ILE A 68 -18.00 -1.84 -3.08
CA ILE A 68 -18.91 -1.85 -1.92
C ILE A 68 -19.69 -0.54 -1.79
N SER A 69 -19.02 0.58 -2.08
CA SER A 69 -19.52 1.95 -1.92
C SER A 69 -20.80 2.22 -2.69
#